data_AF-A0A820DF11-F1
#
_entry.id   AF-A0A820DF11-F1
#
_cell.length_a   1.000
_cell.length_b   1.000
_cell.length_c   1.000
_cell.angle_alpha   90.00
_cell.angle_beta   90.00
_cell.angle_gamma   90.00
#
_symmetry.space_group_name_H-M   'P 1'
#
loop_
_entity.id
_entity.type
_entity.pdbx_description
1 polymer ?
#
loop_
_entity_poly.entity_id
_entity_poly.type
_entity_poly.pdbx_seq_one_letter_code
_entity_poly.pdbx_strand_id
1 'polypeptide(L)'
;LMEKGQVLAFTNEDVPFTFSTENLHGTVIYDGLTSIPMLYKKPSLNIFQPDFCRPINVRHNRILSMFEGIHVHEYVMKLIDFSQCTNPSDVNTCPEVDKLDVSKCISASLPEKTIFLSKAHFYGSNDKTKKQLNIKGFTPTRDQHETLMYFEPYSGTPLRAHYRLQLNIELIIDPMIESESGSDLEPTGREGVKRLVPILWIDQEVHVNRTTINKLRMVHLALRYGQTFIIILAIILIIIIIVIIEVVARRMSKNETNERANRYIILWLL
;
A
#
# COMPACT_ATOMS: atom_id res chain seq x y z
N LEU A 1 -9.94 -11.83 16.08
CA LEU A 1 -9.98 -12.53 14.77
C LEU A 1 -8.73 -12.11 14.01
N MET A 2 -7.95 -13.03 13.47
CA MET A 2 -6.76 -12.68 12.68
C MET A 2 -7.16 -12.15 11.30
N GLU A 3 -6.50 -11.10 10.83
CA GLU A 3 -6.68 -10.61 9.47
C GLU A 3 -5.80 -11.41 8.48
N LYS A 4 -6.26 -11.52 7.22
CA LYS A 4 -5.48 -12.14 6.16
C LYS A 4 -4.14 -11.39 5.98
N GLY A 5 -3.05 -12.14 5.91
CA GLY A 5 -1.70 -11.61 5.72
C GLY A 5 -1.04 -11.05 6.96
N GLN A 6 -1.69 -11.16 8.13
CA GLN A 6 -1.10 -10.73 9.39
C GLN A 6 0.01 -11.69 9.84
N VAL A 7 1.16 -11.11 10.22
CA VAL A 7 2.30 -11.82 10.81
C VAL A 7 2.28 -11.61 12.32
N LEU A 8 2.25 -12.70 13.09
CA LEU A 8 2.22 -12.65 14.56
C LEU A 8 3.61 -12.63 15.17
N ALA A 9 4.50 -13.44 14.62
CA ALA A 9 5.88 -13.52 15.05
C ALA A 9 6.77 -13.95 13.88
N PHE A 10 8.03 -13.54 13.94
CA PHE A 10 9.07 -14.03 13.06
C PHE A 10 10.29 -14.40 13.90
N THR A 11 10.79 -15.60 13.68
CA THR A 11 11.99 -16.14 14.32
C THR A 11 12.83 -16.80 13.25
N ASN A 12 14.10 -16.46 13.17
CA ASN A 12 15.06 -17.13 12.30
C ASN A 12 16.25 -17.59 13.17
N GLU A 13 16.70 -18.83 13.00
CA GLU A 13 17.86 -19.37 13.74
C GLU A 13 19.18 -18.75 13.24
N ASP A 14 19.24 -18.36 11.96
CA ASP A 14 20.44 -17.84 11.32
C ASP A 14 20.61 -16.32 11.45
N VAL A 15 19.56 -15.61 11.89
CA VAL A 15 19.55 -14.14 12.01
C VAL A 15 19.14 -13.75 13.42
N PRO A 16 19.89 -12.87 14.11
CA PRO A 16 19.64 -12.52 15.52
C PRO A 16 18.40 -11.62 15.74
N PHE A 17 17.44 -11.63 14.81
CA PHE A 17 16.25 -10.80 14.87
C PHE A 17 15.00 -11.65 15.11
N THR A 18 14.30 -11.31 16.19
CA THR A 18 12.98 -11.83 16.50
C THR A 18 12.02 -10.67 16.74
N PHE A 19 10.79 -10.81 16.27
CA PHE A 19 9.71 -9.91 16.69
C PHE A 19 8.45 -10.71 16.99
N SER A 20 7.68 -10.18 17.93
CA SER A 20 6.30 -10.60 18.19
C SER A 20 5.41 -9.35 18.16
N THR A 21 4.15 -9.51 17.78
CA THR A 21 3.16 -8.42 17.83
C THR A 21 2.95 -7.88 19.24
N GLU A 22 3.19 -8.70 20.27
CA GLU A 22 3.17 -8.28 21.67
C GLU A 22 4.28 -7.27 21.98
N ASN A 23 5.49 -7.51 21.46
CA ASN A 23 6.63 -6.61 21.62
C ASN A 23 6.47 -5.29 20.85
N LEU A 24 5.53 -5.22 19.91
CA LEU A 24 5.19 -4.02 19.13
C LEU A 24 3.84 -3.43 19.55
N HIS A 25 3.46 -3.62 20.82
CA HIS A 25 2.30 -3.00 21.46
C HIS A 25 0.96 -3.24 20.74
N GLY A 26 0.80 -4.41 20.13
CA GLY A 26 -0.42 -4.77 19.41
C GLY A 26 -0.53 -4.14 18.02
N THR A 27 0.54 -3.54 17.49
CA THR A 27 0.60 -3.05 16.12
C THR A 27 0.42 -4.21 15.14
N VAL A 28 -0.56 -4.09 14.24
CA VAL A 28 -0.80 -5.10 13.20
C VAL A 28 0.29 -4.99 12.14
N ILE A 29 0.94 -6.12 11.87
CA ILE A 29 2.02 -6.26 10.88
C ILE A 29 1.56 -7.23 9.81
N TYR A 30 1.79 -6.87 8.55
CA TYR A 30 1.44 -7.68 7.39
C TYR A 30 2.68 -8.25 6.72
N ASP A 31 2.56 -9.37 6.02
CA ASP A 31 3.65 -10.01 5.27
C ASP A 31 4.06 -9.21 4.02
N GLY A 32 3.20 -8.34 3.51
CA GLY A 32 3.42 -7.62 2.25
C GLY A 32 3.31 -8.48 0.99
N LEU A 33 3.00 -9.77 1.13
CA LEU A 33 2.90 -10.74 0.04
C LEU A 33 1.45 -11.08 -0.28
N THR A 34 0.58 -11.07 0.74
CA THR A 34 -0.83 -11.39 0.58
C THR A 34 -1.70 -10.12 0.58
N SER A 35 -2.84 -10.22 -0.11
CA SER A 35 -3.80 -9.13 -0.25
C SER A 35 -4.40 -8.72 1.10
N ILE A 36 -4.32 -7.44 1.45
CA ILE A 36 -4.87 -6.89 2.71
C ILE A 36 -6.29 -6.36 2.45
N PRO A 37 -7.35 -7.01 2.95
CA PRO A 37 -8.72 -6.61 2.64
C PRO A 37 -9.08 -5.23 3.23
N MET A 38 -10.00 -4.53 2.57
CA MET A 38 -10.54 -3.23 2.99
C MET A 38 -9.45 -2.16 3.21
N LEU A 39 -8.47 -2.10 2.31
CA LEU A 39 -7.36 -1.16 2.36
C LEU A 39 -7.80 0.30 2.44
N TYR A 40 -8.96 0.64 1.86
CA TYR A 40 -9.55 1.99 1.94
C TYR A 40 -9.78 2.50 3.37
N LYS A 41 -9.85 1.62 4.38
CA LYS A 41 -9.97 1.99 5.80
C LYS A 41 -8.61 2.11 6.52
N LYS A 42 -7.51 1.80 5.84
CA LYS A 42 -6.17 1.67 6.44
C LYS A 42 -5.26 2.78 5.89
N PRO A 43 -5.13 3.93 6.60
CA PRO A 43 -4.31 5.05 6.15
C PRO A 43 -2.80 4.75 6.23
N SER A 44 -2.43 3.76 7.04
CA SER A 44 -1.05 3.30 7.22
C SER A 44 -1.06 1.80 7.44
N LEU A 45 -0.01 1.12 6.97
CA LEU A 45 0.21 -0.30 7.16
C LEU A 45 1.66 -0.51 7.60
N ASN A 46 1.89 -1.50 8.45
CA ASN A 46 3.24 -1.95 8.77
C ASN A 46 3.45 -3.27 8.06
N ILE A 47 4.45 -3.31 7.18
CA ILE A 47 4.76 -4.47 6.36
C ILE A 47 6.10 -5.00 6.83
N PHE A 48 6.13 -6.27 7.25
CA PHE A 48 7.38 -6.93 7.56
C PHE A 48 8.22 -7.07 6.28
N GLN A 49 9.46 -6.60 6.33
CA GLN A 49 10.41 -6.75 5.24
C GLN A 49 11.63 -7.53 5.75
N PRO A 50 11.87 -8.74 5.21
CA PRO A 50 13.05 -9.54 5.56
C PRO A 50 14.36 -8.77 5.36
N ASP A 51 14.47 -7.97 4.30
CA ASP A 51 15.67 -7.19 3.97
C ASP A 51 16.06 -6.18 5.07
N PHE A 52 15.07 -5.68 5.82
CA PHE A 52 15.31 -4.74 6.92
C PHE A 52 15.37 -5.43 8.29
N CYS A 53 15.03 -6.72 8.36
CA CYS A 53 14.73 -7.46 9.58
C CYS A 53 13.87 -6.65 10.54
N ARG A 54 12.83 -5.97 10.05
CA ARG A 54 11.86 -5.22 10.85
C ARG A 54 10.68 -4.81 9.95
N PRO A 55 9.54 -4.41 10.53
CA PRO A 55 8.49 -3.78 9.76
C PRO A 55 8.96 -2.45 9.16
N ILE A 56 8.59 -2.19 7.91
CA ILE A 56 8.58 -0.87 7.31
C ILE A 56 7.16 -0.30 7.35
N ASN A 57 7.04 1.02 7.40
CA ASN A 57 5.74 1.67 7.37
C ASN A 57 5.41 2.08 5.93
N VAL A 58 4.18 1.82 5.49
CA VAL A 58 3.67 2.31 4.21
C VAL A 58 2.42 3.13 4.44
N ARG A 59 2.38 4.35 3.90
CA ARG A 59 1.30 5.30 4.14
C ARG A 59 0.55 5.62 2.88
N HIS A 60 -0.77 5.71 2.99
CA HIS A 60 -1.62 6.19 1.92
C HIS A 60 -1.21 7.62 1.56
N ASN A 61 -0.96 7.84 0.27
CA ASN A 61 -0.59 9.15 -0.25
C ASN A 61 -1.80 9.80 -0.95
N ARG A 62 -2.38 9.13 -1.94
CA ARG A 62 -3.47 9.67 -2.76
C ARG A 62 -4.25 8.59 -3.50
N ILE A 63 -5.45 8.94 -3.95
CA ILE A 63 -6.28 8.13 -4.84
C ILE A 63 -6.04 8.56 -6.29
N LEU A 64 -5.85 7.60 -7.18
CA LEU A 64 -5.63 7.83 -8.60
C LEU A 64 -6.64 7.02 -9.42
N SER A 65 -6.85 7.43 -10.67
CA SER A 65 -7.53 6.60 -11.66
C SER A 65 -6.47 6.02 -12.61
N MET A 66 -6.33 4.70 -12.59
CA MET A 66 -5.39 3.96 -13.45
C MET A 66 -6.14 2.90 -14.25
N PHE A 67 -5.47 2.33 -15.25
CA PHE A 67 -5.99 1.19 -16.02
C PHE A 67 -7.40 1.44 -16.61
N GLU A 68 -7.61 2.62 -17.19
CA GLU A 68 -8.87 3.01 -17.87
C GLU A 68 -10.09 3.04 -16.93
N GLY A 69 -9.92 3.65 -15.75
CA GLY A 69 -11.03 4.02 -14.86
C GLY A 69 -11.10 3.27 -13.53
N ILE A 70 -10.10 2.44 -13.20
CA ILE A 70 -10.02 1.78 -11.89
C ILE A 70 -9.47 2.76 -10.87
N HIS A 71 -10.20 2.97 -9.77
CA HIS A 71 -9.71 3.75 -8.64
C HIS A 71 -8.68 2.93 -7.87
N VAL A 72 -7.48 3.49 -7.71
CA VAL A 72 -6.36 2.85 -7.03
C VAL A 72 -5.87 3.74 -5.90
N HIS A 73 -5.42 3.12 -4.81
CA HIS A 73 -4.80 3.83 -3.71
C HIS A 73 -3.28 3.72 -3.84
N GLU A 74 -2.60 4.87 -3.92
CA GLU A 74 -1.15 4.96 -3.92
C GLU A 74 -0.64 5.00 -2.48
N TYR A 75 0.31 4.12 -2.16
CA TYR A 75 1.02 4.08 -0.89
C TYR A 75 2.52 4.35 -1.12
N VAL A 76 3.12 5.07 -0.17
CA VAL A 76 4.55 5.39 -0.15
C VAL A 76 5.23 4.76 1.05
N MET A 77 6.47 4.31 0.87
CA MET A 77 7.27 3.76 1.95
C MET A 77 7.87 4.86 2.84
N LYS A 78 7.88 4.60 4.13
CA LYS A 78 8.45 5.43 5.20
C LYS A 78 9.39 4.57 6.05
N LEU A 79 10.65 5.00 6.13
CA LEU A 79 11.63 4.37 7.00
C LEU A 79 11.45 4.99 8.38
N ILE A 80 10.96 4.19 9.32
CA ILE A 80 10.61 4.64 10.67
C ILE A 80 11.57 3.99 11.66
N ASP A 81 12.12 4.79 12.58
CA ASP A 81 12.88 4.24 13.70
C ASP A 81 11.96 3.94 14.88
N PHE A 82 11.58 2.67 15.00
CA PHE A 82 10.70 2.18 16.06
C PHE A 82 11.33 2.30 17.46
N SER A 83 12.66 2.47 17.58
CA SER A 83 13.32 2.63 18.88
C SER A 83 13.15 4.03 19.48
N GLN A 84 12.79 5.02 18.64
CA GLN A 84 12.68 6.43 19.03
C GLN A 84 11.23 6.93 19.04
N CYS A 85 10.26 6.02 19.11
CA CYS A 85 8.85 6.38 19.23
C CYS A 85 8.57 7.11 20.55
N THR A 86 7.85 8.23 20.48
CA THR A 86 7.37 8.90 21.71
C THR A 86 6.30 8.05 22.41
N ASN A 87 5.44 7.41 21.62
CA ASN A 87 4.49 6.40 22.07
C ASN A 87 4.73 5.10 21.29
N PRO A 88 5.29 4.05 21.94
CA PRO A 88 5.53 2.76 21.30
C PRO A 88 4.28 2.08 20.70
N SER A 89 3.08 2.43 21.18
CA SER A 89 1.81 1.92 20.67
C SER A 89 1.28 2.68 19.44
N ASP A 90 1.89 3.81 19.08
CA ASP A 90 1.49 4.62 17.92
C ASP A 90 2.68 4.92 17.02
N VAL A 91 2.74 4.20 15.90
CA VAL A 91 3.77 4.33 14.85
C VAL A 91 3.86 5.74 14.28
N ASN A 92 2.79 6.55 14.37
CA ASN A 92 2.83 7.93 13.90
C ASN A 92 3.70 8.84 14.77
N THR A 93 3.99 8.43 16.01
CA THR A 93 4.87 9.18 16.93
C THR A 93 6.35 8.85 16.78
N CYS A 94 6.67 7.89 15.91
CA CYS A 94 8.03 7.48 15.62
C CYS A 94 8.64 8.38 14.52
N PRO A 95 9.91 8.78 14.64
CA PRO A 95 10.55 9.63 13.65
C PRO A 95 10.79 8.89 12.34
N GLU A 96 10.58 9.59 11.22
CA GLU A 96 11.09 9.15 9.91
C GLU A 96 12.59 9.39 9.85
N VAL A 97 13.32 8.39 9.36
CA VAL A 97 14.78 8.43 9.19
C VAL A 97 15.16 8.27 7.73
N ASP A 98 16.31 8.79 7.34
CA ASP A 98 16.76 8.72 5.95
C ASP A 98 17.39 7.37 5.59
N LYS A 99 17.85 6.62 6.59
CA LYS A 99 18.53 5.33 6.46
C LYS A 99 18.33 4.47 7.71
N LEU A 100 18.29 3.16 7.55
CA LEU A 100 18.21 2.19 8.64
C LEU A 100 19.45 1.30 8.67
N ASP A 101 20.01 1.09 9.86
CA ASP A 101 21.12 0.15 10.06
C ASP A 101 20.61 -1.29 9.98
N VAL A 102 21.16 -2.06 9.06
CA VAL A 102 20.85 -3.47 8.84
C VAL A 102 22.08 -4.37 9.03
N SER A 103 23.17 -3.85 9.62
CA SER A 103 24.42 -4.60 9.78
C SER A 103 24.19 -5.93 10.50
N LYS A 104 23.46 -5.89 11.62
CA LYS A 104 23.12 -7.08 12.42
C LYS A 104 22.06 -7.98 11.79
N CYS A 105 21.26 -7.44 10.86
CA CYS A 105 20.30 -8.21 10.07
C CYS A 105 21.03 -9.07 9.03
N ILE A 106 22.08 -8.52 8.41
CA ILE A 106 22.88 -9.22 7.40
C ILE A 106 23.81 -10.24 8.06
N SER A 107 24.45 -9.88 9.18
CA SER A 107 25.29 -10.81 9.93
C SER A 107 25.47 -10.35 11.37
N ALA A 108 25.28 -11.27 12.32
CA ALA A 108 25.51 -11.01 13.74
C ALA A 108 26.96 -10.55 14.04
N SER A 109 27.92 -11.00 13.22
CA SER A 109 29.36 -10.70 13.36
C SER A 109 29.75 -9.31 12.84
N LEU A 110 28.92 -8.67 12.01
CA LEU A 110 29.23 -7.33 11.51
C LEU A 110 29.12 -6.29 12.62
N PRO A 111 30.01 -5.29 12.69
CA PRO A 111 29.83 -4.15 13.58
C PRO A 111 28.54 -3.40 13.25
N GLU A 112 27.87 -2.86 14.27
CA GLU A 112 26.76 -1.93 14.04
C GLU A 112 27.21 -0.71 13.24
N LYS A 113 26.28 -0.06 12.56
CA LYS A 113 26.51 1.14 11.74
C LYS A 113 27.51 0.93 10.61
N THR A 114 27.57 -0.29 10.06
CA THR A 114 28.38 -0.61 8.89
C THR A 114 27.57 -0.55 7.60
N ILE A 115 26.40 -1.21 7.58
CA ILE A 115 25.55 -1.35 6.41
C ILE A 115 24.20 -0.69 6.67
N PHE A 116 23.78 0.17 5.74
CA PHE A 116 22.54 0.92 5.80
C PHE A 116 21.69 0.70 4.56
N LEU A 117 20.38 0.50 4.76
CA LEU A 117 19.38 0.61 3.70
C LEU A 117 18.73 1.99 3.71
N SER A 118 18.54 2.58 2.53
CA SER A 118 17.86 3.86 2.34
C SER A 118 16.95 3.82 1.12
N LYS A 119 16.19 4.91 0.89
CA LYS A 119 15.52 5.12 -0.40
C LYS A 119 16.55 5.33 -1.50
N ALA A 120 16.20 4.95 -2.73
CA ALA A 120 17.05 5.14 -3.89
C ALA A 120 17.56 6.59 -3.96
N HIS A 121 18.86 6.74 -4.17
CA HIS A 121 19.57 8.01 -4.21
C HIS A 121 19.29 8.96 -3.03
N PHE A 122 18.95 8.42 -1.86
CA PHE A 122 18.53 9.18 -0.68
C PHE A 122 17.40 10.17 -0.99
N TYR A 123 16.46 9.78 -1.86
CA TYR A 123 15.30 10.59 -2.18
C TYR A 123 14.53 10.99 -0.92
N GLY A 124 14.21 12.28 -0.80
CA GLY A 124 13.52 12.84 0.36
C GLY A 124 14.37 12.98 1.62
N SER A 125 15.67 12.71 1.57
CA SER A 125 16.56 12.86 2.73
C SER A 125 16.77 14.31 3.16
N ASN A 126 17.09 14.49 4.44
CA ASN A 126 17.40 15.80 4.99
C ASN A 126 18.79 16.32 4.55
N ASP A 127 19.04 17.60 4.77
CA ASP A 127 20.29 18.25 4.35
C ASP A 127 21.53 17.68 5.04
N LYS A 128 21.40 17.13 6.25
CA LYS A 128 22.52 16.51 6.97
C LYS A 128 22.98 15.24 6.26
N THR A 129 22.05 14.35 5.90
CA THR A 129 22.35 13.13 5.14
C THR A 129 22.92 13.48 3.77
N LYS A 130 22.32 14.44 3.05
CA LYS A 130 22.86 14.91 1.77
C LYS A 130 24.30 15.43 1.87
N LYS A 131 24.61 16.19 2.92
CA LYS A 131 25.98 16.66 3.19
C LYS A 131 26.96 15.51 3.47
N GLN A 132 26.53 14.48 4.20
CA GLN A 132 27.36 13.29 4.48
C GLN A 132 27.72 12.50 3.22
N LEU A 133 26.87 12.52 2.20
CA LEU A 133 27.17 11.87 0.92
C LEU A 133 28.28 12.59 0.16
N ASN A 134 28.34 13.92 0.25
CA ASN A 134 29.27 14.77 -0.49
C ASN A 134 29.29 14.48 -2.01
N ILE A 135 28.16 14.06 -2.57
CA ILE A 135 28.01 13.75 -4.00
C ILE A 135 27.42 14.97 -4.70
N LYS A 136 28.17 15.56 -5.64
CA LYS A 136 27.66 16.61 -6.54
C LYS A 136 26.93 15.98 -7.73
N GLY A 137 25.85 16.62 -8.19
CA GLY A 137 25.11 16.19 -9.39
C GLY A 137 23.94 15.23 -9.15
N PHE A 138 23.68 14.84 -7.89
CA PHE A 138 22.53 14.01 -7.54
C PHE A 138 21.23 14.83 -7.49
N THR A 139 20.28 14.54 -8.36
CA THR A 139 18.94 15.17 -8.40
C THR A 139 17.85 14.10 -8.37
N PRO A 140 17.61 13.45 -7.20
CA PRO A 140 16.66 12.37 -7.12
C PRO A 140 15.23 12.88 -7.36
N THR A 141 14.55 12.27 -8.31
CA THR A 141 13.14 12.54 -8.63
C THR A 141 12.21 11.48 -8.02
N ARG A 142 10.97 11.88 -7.75
CA ARG A 142 9.95 10.99 -7.18
C ARG A 142 9.72 9.75 -8.02
N ASP A 143 9.49 9.93 -9.31
CA ASP A 143 9.05 8.85 -10.20
C ASP A 143 10.10 7.75 -10.40
N GLN A 144 11.38 8.08 -10.19
CA GLN A 144 12.51 7.14 -10.33
C GLN A 144 13.03 6.60 -9.01
N HIS A 145 12.82 7.30 -7.88
CA HIS A 145 13.52 6.98 -6.63
C HIS A 145 12.60 6.77 -5.42
N GLU A 146 11.31 7.10 -5.52
CA GLU A 146 10.34 6.76 -4.49
C GLU A 146 9.84 5.32 -4.67
N THR A 147 9.64 4.63 -3.55
CA THR A 147 8.92 3.35 -3.51
C THR A 147 7.43 3.64 -3.55
N LEU A 148 6.79 3.22 -4.65
CA LEU A 148 5.40 3.50 -4.96
C LEU A 148 4.63 2.20 -5.11
N MET A 149 3.55 2.03 -4.36
CA MET A 149 2.70 0.85 -4.40
C MET A 149 1.27 1.25 -4.71
N TYR A 150 0.65 0.61 -5.69
CA TYR A 150 -0.70 0.90 -6.16
C TYR A 150 -1.58 -0.31 -5.91
N PHE A 151 -2.56 -0.13 -5.02
CA PHE A 151 -3.48 -1.19 -4.63
C PHE A 151 -4.90 -0.90 -5.09
N GLU A 152 -5.63 -1.97 -5.37
CA GLU A 152 -7.08 -1.90 -5.46
C GLU A 152 -7.66 -1.75 -4.03
N PRO A 153 -8.45 -0.70 -3.74
CA PRO A 153 -8.83 -0.32 -2.38
C PRO A 153 -9.64 -1.37 -1.61
N TYR A 154 -10.51 -2.14 -2.28
CA TYR A 154 -11.43 -3.04 -1.60
C TYR A 154 -10.80 -4.41 -1.29
N SER A 155 -10.15 -5.02 -2.27
CA SER A 155 -9.49 -6.33 -2.16
C SER A 155 -8.08 -6.25 -1.58
N GLY A 156 -7.42 -5.09 -1.68
CA GLY A 156 -6.00 -4.92 -1.33
C GLY A 156 -5.04 -5.62 -2.28
N THR A 157 -5.48 -5.91 -3.50
CA THR A 157 -4.64 -6.56 -4.51
C THR A 157 -3.63 -5.55 -5.06
N PRO A 158 -2.31 -5.82 -5.05
CA PRO A 158 -1.32 -4.96 -5.67
C PRO A 158 -1.51 -4.99 -7.19
N LEU A 159 -1.71 -3.84 -7.82
CA LEU A 159 -1.89 -3.71 -9.27
C LEU A 159 -0.58 -3.34 -9.97
N ARG A 160 0.18 -2.46 -9.33
CA ARG A 160 1.53 -2.06 -9.72
C ARG A 160 2.33 -1.71 -8.47
N ALA A 161 3.61 -2.06 -8.42
CA ALA A 161 4.51 -1.59 -7.38
C ALA A 161 5.92 -1.40 -7.94
N HIS A 162 6.60 -0.36 -7.46
CA HIS A 162 8.05 -0.17 -7.59
C HIS A 162 8.62 -0.16 -6.18
N TYR A 163 9.30 -1.24 -5.81
CA TYR A 163 10.00 -1.33 -4.53
C TYR A 163 11.46 -0.98 -4.74
N ARG A 164 11.84 0.23 -4.30
CA ARG A 164 13.14 0.83 -4.58
C ARG A 164 13.95 1.05 -3.32
N LEU A 165 15.09 0.37 -3.24
CA LEU A 165 15.98 0.41 -2.10
C LEU A 165 17.41 0.66 -2.53
N GLN A 166 18.18 1.27 -1.65
CA GLN A 166 19.61 1.47 -1.83
C GLN A 166 20.42 0.88 -0.69
N LEU A 167 21.45 0.13 -1.05
CA LEU A 167 22.45 -0.40 -0.14
C LEU A 167 23.59 0.61 -0.01
N ASN A 168 23.97 0.90 1.22
CA ASN A 168 25.02 1.85 1.54
C ASN A 168 25.95 1.25 2.59
N ILE A 169 27.24 1.59 2.52
CA ILE A 169 28.23 1.21 3.53
C ILE A 169 28.79 2.49 4.14
N GLU A 170 28.83 2.55 5.46
CA GLU A 170 29.50 3.63 6.19
C GLU A 170 30.95 3.21 6.45
N LEU A 171 31.89 3.99 5.93
CA LEU A 171 33.33 3.74 6.02
C LEU A 171 34.02 4.95 6.62
N ILE A 172 35.11 4.71 7.35
CA ILE A 172 36.05 5.76 7.73
C ILE A 172 37.11 5.80 6.64
N ILE A 173 37.22 6.93 5.95
CA ILE A 173 38.20 7.12 4.88
C ILE A 173 39.26 8.10 5.35
N ASP A 174 40.50 7.62 5.42
CA ASP A 174 41.63 8.46 5.76
C ASP A 174 41.96 9.42 4.61
N PRO A 175 42.03 10.72 4.86
CA PRO A 175 42.40 11.69 3.84
C PRO A 175 43.85 11.46 3.38
N MET A 176 44.01 11.28 2.07
CA MET A 176 45.31 11.09 1.43
C MET A 176 45.73 12.33 0.65
N ILE A 177 47.04 12.59 0.61
CA ILE A 177 47.65 13.64 -0.21
C ILE A 177 48.69 13.02 -1.14
N GLU A 178 48.94 13.70 -2.25
CA GLU A 178 50.02 13.36 -3.16
C GLU A 178 51.36 13.61 -2.46
N SER A 179 52.21 12.58 -2.42
CA SER A 179 53.55 12.67 -1.85
C SER A 179 54.38 13.69 -2.65
N GLU A 180 55.32 14.37 -1.98
CA GLU A 180 56.21 15.35 -2.63
C GLU A 180 57.04 14.75 -3.78
N SER A 181 57.17 13.41 -3.82
CA SER A 181 57.83 12.64 -4.88
C SER A 181 56.95 12.36 -6.11
N GLY A 182 55.66 12.72 -6.09
CA GLY A 182 54.78 12.77 -7.26
C GLY A 182 54.29 11.41 -7.80
N SER A 183 54.60 10.29 -7.15
CA SER A 183 54.15 8.96 -7.58
C SER A 183 53.24 8.23 -6.59
N ASP A 184 53.29 8.60 -5.31
CA ASP A 184 52.59 7.88 -4.23
C ASP A 184 51.60 8.77 -3.48
N LEU A 185 50.53 8.15 -2.97
CA LEU A 185 49.59 8.77 -2.05
C LEU A 185 50.01 8.48 -0.61
N GLU A 186 50.16 9.52 0.20
CA GLU A 186 50.48 9.41 1.62
C GLU A 186 49.29 9.81 2.49
N PRO A 187 49.05 9.11 3.62
CA PRO A 187 48.05 9.52 4.60
C PRO A 187 48.43 10.88 5.18
N THR A 188 47.48 11.81 5.24
CA THR A 188 47.72 13.16 5.80
C THR A 188 47.96 13.19 7.31
N GLY A 189 47.84 12.05 8.01
CA GLY A 189 47.85 11.96 9.47
C GLY A 189 46.65 12.61 10.15
N ARG A 190 45.65 13.09 9.40
CA ARG A 190 44.40 13.60 9.95
C ARG A 190 43.45 12.46 10.25
N GLU A 191 42.55 12.67 11.21
CA GLU A 191 41.52 11.71 11.57
C GLU A 191 40.64 11.38 10.35
N GLY A 192 40.40 10.09 10.13
CA GLY A 192 39.59 9.60 9.02
C GLY A 192 38.17 10.15 9.06
N VAL A 193 37.62 10.45 7.89
CA VAL A 193 36.29 11.04 7.77
C VAL A 193 35.27 9.93 7.53
N LYS A 194 34.23 9.87 8.36
CA LYS A 194 33.08 8.99 8.13
C LYS A 194 32.36 9.40 6.84
N ARG A 195 32.22 8.47 5.91
CA ARG A 195 31.47 8.64 4.67
C ARG A 195 30.48 7.53 4.48
N LEU A 196 29.28 7.91 4.01
CA LEU A 196 28.26 6.97 3.59
C LEU A 196 28.38 6.77 2.08
N VAL A 197 28.84 5.60 1.66
CA VAL A 197 29.08 5.27 0.26
C VAL A 197 27.90 4.47 -0.28
N PRO A 198 27.13 5.01 -1.25
CA PRO A 198 26.10 4.23 -1.92
C PRO A 198 26.76 3.18 -2.82
N ILE A 199 26.37 1.92 -2.68
CA ILE A 199 26.97 0.82 -3.45
C ILE A 199 26.13 0.53 -4.68
N LEU A 200 24.84 0.27 -4.48
CA LEU A 200 23.87 0.00 -5.53
C LEU A 200 22.46 0.31 -5.04
N TRP A 201 21.54 0.51 -5.98
CA TRP A 201 20.12 0.55 -5.72
C TRP A 201 19.40 -0.44 -6.63
N ILE A 202 18.28 -0.96 -6.16
CA ILE A 202 17.49 -2.01 -6.81
C ILE A 202 16.08 -1.47 -7.02
N ASP A 203 15.50 -1.71 -8.20
CA ASP A 203 14.07 -1.53 -8.48
C ASP A 203 13.44 -2.90 -8.70
N GLN A 204 12.61 -3.32 -7.75
CA GLN A 204 11.76 -4.48 -7.92
C GLN A 204 10.36 -4.02 -8.36
N GLU A 205 10.05 -4.28 -9.62
CA GLU A 205 8.74 -3.98 -10.20
C GLU A 205 7.80 -5.18 -10.09
N VAL A 206 6.54 -4.91 -9.72
CA VAL A 206 5.44 -5.85 -9.84
C VAL A 206 4.38 -5.21 -10.71
N HIS A 207 3.93 -5.94 -11.75
CA HIS A 207 2.82 -5.52 -12.58
C HIS A 207 1.81 -6.66 -12.76
N VAL A 208 0.53 -6.36 -12.59
CA VAL A 208 -0.52 -7.35 -12.87
C VAL A 208 -0.77 -7.46 -14.37
N ASN A 209 -0.96 -8.69 -14.85
CA ASN A 209 -1.26 -8.95 -16.26
C ASN A 209 -2.54 -8.23 -16.71
N ARG A 210 -2.56 -7.76 -17.95
CA ARG A 210 -3.69 -7.08 -18.60
C ARG A 210 -4.97 -7.90 -18.54
N THR A 211 -4.89 -9.23 -18.65
CA THR A 211 -6.06 -10.13 -18.55
C THR A 211 -6.73 -10.03 -17.18
N THR A 212 -5.94 -10.01 -16.10
CA THR A 212 -6.44 -9.86 -14.73
C THR A 212 -6.99 -8.45 -14.51
N ILE A 213 -6.31 -7.42 -15.02
CA ILE A 213 -6.81 -6.03 -14.96
C ILE A 213 -8.16 -5.90 -15.68
N ASN A 214 -8.32 -6.52 -16.86
CA ASN A 214 -9.58 -6.49 -17.60
C ASN A 214 -10.71 -7.20 -16.83
N LYS A 215 -10.41 -8.34 -16.19
CA LYS A 215 -11.38 -9.00 -15.30
C LYS A 215 -11.79 -8.09 -14.14
N LEU A 216 -10.81 -7.46 -13.48
CA LEU A 216 -11.06 -6.53 -12.39
C LEU A 216 -11.90 -5.32 -12.83
N ARG A 217 -11.65 -4.82 -14.04
CA ARG A 217 -12.46 -3.76 -14.66
C ARG A 217 -13.90 -4.20 -14.87
N MET A 218 -14.12 -5.40 -15.41
CA MET A 218 -15.47 -5.95 -15.60
C MET A 218 -16.21 -6.08 -14.27
N VAL A 219 -15.53 -6.52 -13.21
CA VAL A 219 -16.10 -6.57 -11.86
C VAL A 219 -16.48 -5.17 -11.35
N HIS A 220 -15.60 -4.17 -11.50
CA HIS A 220 -15.91 -2.79 -11.10
C HIS A 220 -17.09 -2.20 -11.87
N LEU A 221 -17.16 -2.44 -13.19
CA LEU A 221 -18.28 -2.02 -14.03
C LEU A 221 -19.58 -2.70 -13.62
N ALA A 222 -19.53 -4.02 -13.39
CA ALA A 222 -20.69 -4.79 -12.93
C ALA A 222 -21.17 -4.33 -11.56
N LEU A 223 -20.28 -3.98 -10.62
CA LEU A 223 -20.69 -3.44 -9.32
C LEU A 223 -21.30 -2.04 -9.44
N ARG A 224 -20.68 -1.14 -10.22
CA ARG A 224 -21.16 0.25 -10.40
C ARG A 224 -22.51 0.31 -11.13
N TYR A 225 -22.63 -0.42 -12.25
CA TYR A 225 -23.84 -0.39 -13.09
C TYR A 225 -24.86 -1.46 -12.73
N GLY A 226 -24.43 -2.58 -12.16
CA GLY A 226 -25.34 -3.65 -11.75
C GLY A 226 -26.30 -3.19 -10.65
N GLN A 227 -25.82 -2.43 -9.66
CA GLN A 227 -26.68 -1.91 -8.60
C GLN A 227 -27.76 -0.96 -9.16
N THR A 228 -27.37 -0.04 -10.06
CA THR A 228 -28.33 0.88 -10.70
C THR A 228 -29.30 0.14 -11.60
N PHE A 229 -28.84 -0.85 -12.37
CA PHE A 229 -29.69 -1.71 -13.19
C PHE A 229 -30.71 -2.49 -12.36
N ILE A 230 -30.30 -3.10 -11.23
CA ILE A 230 -31.20 -3.83 -10.33
C ILE A 230 -32.27 -2.91 -9.74
N ILE A 231 -31.89 -1.69 -9.34
CA ILE A 231 -32.84 -0.70 -8.81
C ILE A 231 -33.86 -0.31 -9.87
N ILE A 232 -33.44 -0.05 -11.11
CA ILE A 232 -34.33 0.29 -12.22
C ILE A 232 -35.30 -0.88 -12.52
N LEU A 233 -34.78 -2.10 -12.57
CA LEU A 233 -35.60 -3.31 -12.79
C LEU A 233 -36.66 -3.47 -11.69
N ALA A 234 -36.30 -3.24 -10.42
CA ALA A 234 -37.22 -3.29 -9.30
C ALA A 234 -38.33 -2.24 -9.41
N ILE A 235 -37.99 -1.01 -9.80
CA ILE A 235 -38.97 0.07 -10.02
C ILE A 235 -39.93 -0.30 -11.15
N ILE A 236 -39.42 -0.84 -12.27
CA ILE A 236 -40.25 -1.29 -13.40
C ILE A 236 -41.21 -2.40 -12.96
N LEU A 237 -40.73 -3.38 -12.19
CA LEU A 237 -41.56 -4.46 -11.66
C LEU A 237 -42.68 -3.94 -10.77
N ILE A 238 -42.39 -2.97 -9.89
CA ILE A 238 -43.38 -2.34 -9.01
C ILE A 238 -44.46 -1.62 -9.84
N ILE A 239 -44.06 -0.86 -10.87
CA ILE A 239 -45.02 -0.18 -11.77
C ILE A 239 -45.92 -1.19 -12.47
N ILE A 240 -45.35 -2.30 -12.98
CA ILE A 240 -46.14 -3.37 -13.62
C ILE A 240 -47.15 -3.96 -12.63
N ILE A 241 -46.74 -4.22 -11.38
CA ILE A 241 -47.64 -4.73 -10.34
C ILE A 241 -48.79 -3.74 -10.06
N ILE A 242 -48.49 -2.45 -9.93
CA ILE A 242 -49.51 -1.40 -9.72
C ILE A 242 -50.50 -1.38 -10.88
N VAL A 243 -50.01 -1.41 -12.13
CA VAL A 243 -50.86 -1.42 -13.33
C VAL A 243 -51.74 -2.67 -13.38
N ILE A 244 -51.20 -3.86 -13.04
CA ILE A 244 -51.98 -5.10 -12.99
C ILE A 244 -53.08 -4.99 -11.92
N ILE A 245 -52.76 -4.49 -10.73
CA ILE A 245 -53.74 -4.30 -9.66
C ILE A 245 -54.85 -3.34 -10.11
N GLU A 246 -54.52 -2.22 -10.73
CA GLU A 246 -55.52 -1.29 -11.27
C GLU A 246 -56.40 -1.92 -12.34
N VAL A 247 -55.81 -2.68 -13.28
CA VAL A 247 -56.57 -3.35 -14.35
C VAL A 247 -57.52 -4.39 -13.76
N VAL A 248 -57.07 -5.18 -12.78
CA VAL A 248 -57.90 -6.18 -12.10
C VAL A 248 -59.02 -5.50 -11.30
N ALA A 249 -58.72 -4.43 -10.54
CA ALA A 249 -59.72 -3.67 -9.80
C ALA A 249 -60.80 -3.09 -10.72
N ARG A 250 -60.41 -2.52 -11.87
CA ARG A 250 -61.35 -2.01 -12.89
C ARG A 250 -62.21 -3.13 -13.49
N ARG A 251 -61.64 -4.31 -13.74
CA ARG A 251 -62.39 -5.48 -14.25
C ARG A 251 -63.40 -6.00 -13.22
N MET A 252 -63.02 -6.09 -11.95
CA MET A 252 -63.92 -6.49 -10.87
C MET A 252 -65.10 -5.52 -10.73
N SER A 253 -64.83 -4.21 -10.71
CA SER A 253 -65.88 -3.19 -10.66
C SER A 253 -66.87 -3.29 -11.83
N LYS A 254 -66.37 -3.53 -13.06
CA LYS A 254 -67.21 -3.71 -14.25
C LYS A 254 -68.06 -4.99 -14.20
N ASN A 255 -67.50 -6.09 -13.69
CA ASN A 255 -68.25 -7.34 -13.51
C ASN A 255 -69.38 -7.17 -12.49
N GLU A 256 -69.12 -6.51 -11.35
CA GLU A 256 -70.17 -6.22 -10.36
C GLU A 256 -71.29 -5.34 -10.93
N THR A 257 -70.96 -4.33 -11.75
CA THR A 257 -71.99 -3.50 -12.40
C THR A 257 -72.82 -4.28 -13.40
N ASN A 258 -72.18 -5.13 -14.21
CA ASN A 258 -72.87 -6.01 -15.16
C ASN A 258 -73.79 -7.02 -14.46
N GLU A 259 -73.33 -7.65 -13.37
CA GLU A 259 -74.17 -8.57 -12.58
C GLU A 259 -75.38 -7.88 -11.97
N ARG A 260 -75.22 -6.66 -11.44
CA ARG A 260 -76.35 -5.86 -10.93
C ARG A 260 -77.33 -5.54 -12.05
N ALA A 261 -76.86 -5.06 -13.19
CA ALA A 261 -77.71 -4.77 -14.34
C ALA A 261 -78.50 -6.00 -14.82
N ASN A 262 -77.85 -7.17 -14.87
CA ASN A 262 -78.51 -8.42 -15.28
C ASN A 262 -79.58 -8.87 -14.28
N ARG A 263 -79.37 -8.69 -12.96
CA ARG A 263 -80.41 -8.96 -11.96
C ARG A 263 -81.63 -8.06 -12.12
N TYR A 264 -81.44 -6.77 -12.41
CA TYR A 264 -82.55 -5.84 -12.65
C TYR A 264 -83.36 -6.22 -13.89
N ILE A 265 -82.71 -6.71 -14.96
CA ILE A 265 -83.39 -7.18 -16.17
C ILE A 265 -84.22 -8.44 -15.88
N ILE A 266 -83.68 -9.41 -15.12
CA ILE A 266 -84.40 -10.62 -14.75
C ILE A 266 -85.62 -10.29 -13.85
N LEU A 267 -85.48 -9.36 -12.92
CA LEU A 267 -86.58 -8.86 -12.08
C LEU A 267 -87.67 -8.11 -12.86
N TRP A 268 -87.37 -7.59 -14.05
CA TRP A 268 -88.34 -6.91 -14.92
C TRP A 268 -89.10 -7.86 -15.87
N LEU A 269 -88.58 -9.08 -16.07
CA LEU A 269 -89.14 -10.09 -16.98
C LEU A 269 -90.02 -11.12 -16.25
N LEU A 270 -90.06 -11.09 -14.91
CA LEU A 270 -90.95 -11.86 -14.04
C LEU A 270 -92.10 -10.99 -13.55
#